data_AF-A0A7S2WHC4-F1
#
_entry.id   AF-A0A7S2WHC4-F1
#
_cell.length_a   1.000
_cell.length_b   1.000
_cell.length_c   1.000
_cell.angle_alpha   90.00
_cell.angle_beta   90.00
_cell.angle_gamma   90.00
#
_symmetry.space_group_name_H-M   'P 1'
#
loop_
_entity.id
_entity.type
_entity.pdbx_description
1 polymer ?
#
loop_
_entity_poly.entity_id
_entity_poly.type
_entity_poly.pdbx_seq_one_letter_code
_entity_poly.pdbx_strand_id
1 'polypeptide(L)'
;LSSESELLRWKGEGLPADSLSQENALVIAHAGARVPFIIDPADAASTWLKSFLAKDATRPLEVVQAFDPRLVSQVELAVRFGKTLLLLGMDSLEPMLYPLARR
;
A
#
# COMPACT_ATOMS: atom_id res chain seq x y z
N LEU A 1 18.41 1.63 5.94
CA LEU A 1 19.07 1.48 4.62
C LEU A 1 18.77 0.07 4.16
N SER A 2 18.15 -0.13 2.99
CA SER A 2 17.93 -1.47 2.44
C SER A 2 19.19 -2.01 1.79
N SER A 3 19.27 -3.33 1.71
CA SER A 3 20.34 -4.04 0.99
C SER A 3 20.13 -3.97 -0.53
N GLU A 4 21.21 -4.09 -1.30
CA GLU A 4 21.14 -4.20 -2.77
C GLU A 4 20.23 -5.36 -3.22
N SER A 5 20.19 -6.44 -2.45
CA SER A 5 19.32 -7.59 -2.70
C SER A 5 17.83 -7.25 -2.59
N GLU A 6 17.44 -6.38 -1.66
CA GLU A 6 16.05 -5.92 -1.52
C GLU A 6 15.63 -5.03 -2.69
N LEU A 7 16.50 -4.11 -3.10
CA LEU A 7 16.25 -3.24 -4.26
C LEU A 7 16.12 -4.06 -5.55
N LEU A 8 16.96 -5.08 -5.73
CA LEU A 8 16.87 -6.00 -6.86
C LEU A 8 15.54 -6.78 -6.84
N ARG A 9 15.10 -7.20 -5.65
CA ARG A 9 13.81 -7.88 -5.48
C ARG A 9 12.65 -6.98 -5.88
N TRP A 10 12.62 -5.73 -5.43
CA TRP A 10 11.56 -4.77 -5.77
C TRP A 10 11.53 -4.44 -7.26
N LYS A 11 12.68 -4.35 -7.92
CA LYS A 11 12.75 -4.22 -9.38
C LYS A 11 12.08 -5.40 -10.10
N GLY A 12 12.31 -6.63 -9.61
CA GLY A 12 11.63 -7.83 -10.11
C GLY A 12 10.11 -7.86 -9.84
N GLU A 13 9.63 -7.07 -8.88
CA GLU A 13 8.20 -6.91 -8.55
C GLU A 13 7.52 -5.78 -9.32
N GLY A 14 8.24 -5.10 -10.22
CA GLY A 14 7.73 -4.02 -11.04
C GLY A 14 7.98 -2.61 -10.51
N LEU A 15 8.82 -2.45 -9.46
CA LEU A 15 9.26 -1.12 -9.03
C LEU A 15 10.09 -0.45 -10.14
N PRO A 16 9.78 0.80 -10.53
CA PRO A 16 10.60 1.55 -11.47
C PRO A 16 12.06 1.69 -11.00
N ALA A 17 12.99 1.67 -11.96
CA ALA A 17 14.42 1.67 -11.67
C ALA A 17 15.01 3.06 -11.38
N ASP A 18 14.22 4.13 -11.47
CA ASP A 18 14.67 5.48 -11.15
C ASP A 18 14.95 5.66 -9.66
N SER A 19 15.79 6.63 -9.32
CA SER A 19 16.23 6.87 -7.93
C SER A 19 15.08 7.28 -7.02
N LEU A 20 14.15 8.12 -7.52
CA LEU A 20 13.02 8.61 -6.73
C LEU A 20 12.06 7.47 -6.35
N SER A 21 11.76 6.56 -7.27
CA SER A 21 10.94 5.37 -7.00
C SER A 21 11.59 4.45 -5.97
N GLN A 22 12.92 4.30 -6.02
CA GLN A 22 13.65 3.51 -5.01
C GLN A 22 13.61 4.18 -3.64
N GLU A 23 13.78 5.49 -3.55
CA GLU A 23 13.65 6.25 -2.30
C GLU A 23 12.24 6.17 -1.72
N ASN A 24 11.22 6.34 -2.56
CA ASN A 24 9.81 6.23 -2.17
C ASN A 24 9.49 4.82 -1.66
N ALA A 25 9.98 3.77 -2.34
CA ALA A 25 9.81 2.40 -1.91
C ALA A 25 10.42 2.14 -0.52
N LEU A 26 11.58 2.73 -0.24
CA LEU A 26 12.20 2.63 1.09
C LEU A 26 11.34 3.29 2.17
N VAL A 27 10.79 4.48 1.90
CA VAL A 27 9.89 5.18 2.83
C VAL A 27 8.64 4.35 3.10
N ILE A 28 8.05 3.76 2.06
CA ILE A 28 6.84 2.94 2.19
C ILE A 28 7.14 1.65 2.98
N ALA A 29 8.22 0.94 2.63
CA ALA A 29 8.61 -0.31 3.29
C ALA A 29 8.93 -0.12 4.79
N HIS A 30 9.36 1.08 5.19
CA HIS A 30 9.74 1.41 6.56
C HIS A 30 8.79 2.43 7.21
N ALA A 31 7.57 2.58 6.70
CA ALA A 31 6.60 3.55 7.22
C ALA A 31 6.20 3.28 8.69
N GLY A 32 6.32 2.03 9.14
CA GLY A 32 6.03 1.62 10.51
C GLY A 32 4.53 1.69 10.81
N ALA A 33 4.15 2.47 11.82
CA ALA A 33 2.75 2.70 12.19
C ALA A 33 2.05 3.76 11.32
N ARG A 34 2.80 4.51 10.50
CA ARG A 34 2.22 5.54 9.63
C ARG A 34 1.53 4.91 8.43
N VAL A 35 0.45 5.54 7.99
CA VAL A 35 -0.29 5.15 6.77
C VAL A 35 0.20 6.00 5.60
N PRO A 36 0.91 5.43 4.61
CA PRO A 36 1.37 6.18 3.45
C PRO A 36 0.18 6.60 2.57
N PHE A 37 0.19 7.86 2.14
CA PHE A 37 -0.69 8.34 1.08
C PHE A 37 0.15 8.56 -0.18
N ILE A 38 -0.17 7.81 -1.24
CA ILE A 38 0.68 7.69 -2.43
C ILE A 38 -0.01 8.36 -3.60
N ILE A 39 0.69 9.29 -4.24
CA ILE A 39 0.25 9.95 -5.46
C ILE A 39 0.93 9.24 -6.63
N ASP A 40 0.15 8.49 -7.41
CA ASP A 40 0.67 7.62 -8.46
C ASP A 40 -0.07 7.87 -9.79
N PRO A 41 0.34 8.86 -10.59
CA PRO A 41 -0.33 9.19 -11.85
C PRO A 41 -0.12 8.13 -12.95
N ALA A 42 0.83 7.20 -12.76
CA ALA A 42 1.21 6.21 -13.78
C ALA A 42 0.84 4.77 -13.39
N ASP A 43 0.14 4.57 -12.26
CA ASP A 43 -0.22 3.26 -11.68
C ASP A 43 0.98 2.29 -11.44
N ALA A 44 2.22 2.78 -11.53
CA ALA A 44 3.42 1.97 -11.39
C ALA A 44 3.63 1.56 -9.94
N ALA A 45 3.48 2.50 -9.00
CA ALA A 45 3.61 2.22 -7.58
C ALA A 45 2.47 1.29 -7.10
N SER A 46 1.25 1.54 -7.57
CA SER A 46 0.06 0.74 -7.25
C SER A 46 0.21 -0.70 -7.72
N THR A 47 0.79 -0.91 -8.91
CA THR A 47 1.09 -2.25 -9.44
C THR A 47 2.16 -2.95 -8.62
N TRP A 48 3.26 -2.25 -8.30
CA TRP A 48 4.32 -2.77 -7.45
C TRP A 48 3.79 -3.15 -6.05
N LEU A 49 2.98 -2.31 -5.41
CA LEU A 49 2.45 -2.55 -4.06
C LEU A 49 1.57 -3.79 -3.99
N LYS A 50 0.75 -4.07 -5.02
CA LYS A 50 -0.03 -5.30 -5.08
C LYS A 50 0.89 -6.52 -5.05
N SER A 51 1.95 -6.52 -5.86
CA SER A 51 2.94 -7.61 -5.91
C SER A 51 3.75 -7.73 -4.62
N PHE A 52 4.16 -6.59 -4.04
CA PHE A 52 4.98 -6.53 -2.83
C PHE A 52 4.18 -7.01 -1.60
N LEU A 53 2.94 -6.53 -1.42
CA LEU A 53 2.11 -6.82 -0.26
C LEU A 53 1.45 -8.21 -0.33
N ALA A 54 1.14 -8.73 -1.52
CA ALA A 54 0.52 -10.05 -1.67
C ALA A 54 1.41 -11.21 -1.21
N LYS A 55 2.72 -10.98 -1.02
CA LYS A 55 3.66 -12.00 -0.53
C LYS A 55 3.55 -12.26 0.97
N ASP A 56 2.92 -11.37 1.73
CA ASP A 56 2.71 -11.57 3.16
C ASP A 56 1.56 -12.57 3.40
N ALA A 57 1.90 -13.85 3.55
CA ALA A 57 0.93 -14.91 3.83
C ALA A 57 0.28 -14.79 5.21
N THR A 58 0.86 -14.00 6.12
CA THR A 58 0.31 -13.82 7.49
C THR A 58 -0.79 -12.77 7.53
N ARG A 59 -0.75 -11.79 6.62
CA ARG A 59 -1.73 -10.71 6.52
C ARG A 59 -2.20 -10.59 5.07
N PRO A 60 -3.28 -11.29 4.70
CA PRO A 60 -3.74 -11.30 3.32
C PRO A 60 -4.08 -9.88 2.86
N LEU A 61 -3.73 -9.58 1.61
CA LEU A 61 -3.97 -8.30 0.97
C LEU A 61 -5.43 -8.19 0.51
N GLU A 62 -6.09 -7.11 0.88
CA GLU A 62 -7.39 -6.69 0.38
C GLU A 62 -7.21 -5.40 -0.41
N VAL A 63 -7.58 -5.41 -1.70
CA VAL A 63 -7.50 -4.25 -2.59
C VAL A 63 -8.91 -3.72 -2.83
N VAL A 64 -9.15 -2.46 -2.49
CA VAL A 64 -10.49 -1.85 -2.55
C VAL A 64 -10.43 -0.54 -3.32
N GLN A 65 -11.41 -0.33 -4.18
CA GLN A 65 -11.60 0.95 -4.87
C GLN A 65 -12.42 1.89 -3.98
N ALA A 66 -12.04 3.17 -3.91
CA ALA A 66 -12.75 4.16 -3.10
C ALA A 66 -14.22 4.31 -3.48
N PHE A 67 -14.54 4.12 -4.76
CA PHE A 67 -15.91 4.18 -5.28
C PHE A 67 -16.70 2.86 -5.15
N ASP A 68 -16.11 1.79 -4.59
CA ASP A 68 -16.85 0.54 -4.37
C ASP A 68 -17.95 0.78 -3.30
N PRO A 69 -19.23 0.50 -3.60
CA PRO A 69 -20.31 0.63 -2.61
C PRO A 69 -20.09 -0.18 -1.33
N ARG A 70 -19.22 -1.18 -1.38
CA ARG A 70 -18.89 -2.08 -0.27
C ARG A 70 -17.63 -1.65 0.49
N LEU A 71 -17.08 -0.46 0.21
CA LEU A 71 -15.87 0.07 0.85
C LEU A 71 -15.93 -0.07 2.38
N VAL A 72 -17.01 0.41 3.00
CA VAL A 72 -17.20 0.39 4.45
C VAL A 72 -17.13 -1.04 4.99
N SER A 73 -17.92 -1.95 4.41
CA SER A 73 -17.95 -3.35 4.84
C SER A 73 -16.61 -4.05 4.65
N GLN A 74 -15.89 -3.78 3.56
CA GLN A 74 -14.57 -4.37 3.32
C GLN A 74 -13.52 -3.84 4.29
N VAL A 75 -13.54 -2.54 4.61
CA VAL A 75 -12.68 -1.92 5.64
C VAL A 75 -12.96 -2.54 7.02
N GLU A 76 -14.23 -2.67 7.41
CA GLU A 76 -14.60 -3.29 8.69
C GLU A 76 -14.10 -4.73 8.81
N LEU A 77 -14.27 -5.53 7.75
CA LEU A 77 -13.78 -6.91 7.71
C LEU A 77 -12.25 -6.96 7.72
N ALA A 78 -11.58 -6.06 7.01
CA ALA A 78 -10.12 -5.98 7.00
C ALA A 78 -9.57 -5.68 8.40
N VAL A 79 -10.17 -4.73 9.11
CA VAL A 79 -9.82 -4.41 10.51
C VAL A 79 -10.08 -5.60 11.42
N ARG A 80 -11.23 -6.27 11.29
CA ARG A 80 -11.61 -7.43 12.13
C ARG A 80 -10.67 -8.62 11.98
N PHE A 81 -10.22 -8.89 10.75
CA PHE A 81 -9.40 -10.05 10.43
C PHE A 81 -7.90 -9.75 10.31
N GLY A 82 -7.47 -8.50 10.56
CA GLY A 82 -6.06 -8.11 10.48
C GLY A 82 -5.49 -8.20 9.06
N LYS A 83 -6.31 -7.89 8.04
CA LYS A 83 -5.88 -7.88 6.65
C LYS A 83 -5.03 -6.64 6.35
N THR A 84 -4.13 -6.76 5.37
CA THR A 84 -3.46 -5.60 4.78
C THR A 84 -4.41 -4.94 3.79
N LEU A 85 -4.70 -3.65 3.95
CA LEU A 85 -5.65 -2.93 3.10
C LEU A 85 -4.91 -1.98 2.14
N LEU A 86 -5.20 -2.08 0.84
CA LEU A 86 -4.75 -1.15 -0.19
C LEU A 86 -5.98 -0.47 -0.81
N LEU A 87 -6.14 0.83 -0.53
CA LEU A 87 -7.21 1.65 -1.10
C LEU A 87 -6.72 2.36 -2.35
N LEU A 88 -7.47 2.24 -3.45
CA LEU A 88 -7.15 2.84 -4.75
C LEU A 88 -8.21 3.88 -5.14
N GLY A 89 -7.78 4.84 -5.97
CA GLY A 89 -8.67 5.90 -6.48
C GLY A 89 -9.16 6.86 -5.40
N MET A 90 -8.36 7.10 -4.36
CA MET A 90 -8.66 8.08 -3.32
C MET A 90 -8.09 9.45 -3.68
N ASP A 91 -8.95 10.47 -3.78
CA ASP A 91 -8.51 11.86 -3.93
C ASP A 91 -8.13 12.48 -2.58
N SER A 92 -8.81 12.05 -1.51
CA SER A 92 -8.59 12.51 -0.15
C SER A 92 -8.93 11.40 0.84
N LEU A 93 -8.43 11.53 2.08
CA LEU A 93 -8.73 10.56 3.12
C LEU A 93 -10.18 10.71 3.60
N GLU A 94 -10.98 9.66 3.46
CA GLU A 94 -12.35 9.64 3.95
C GLU A 94 -12.41 9.82 5.48
N PRO A 95 -13.31 10.66 6.03
CA PRO A 95 -13.37 10.93 7.47
C PRO A 95 -13.50 9.68 8.34
N MET A 96 -14.13 8.61 7.83
CA MET A 96 -14.26 7.34 8.55
C MET A 96 -12.91 6.66 8.82
N LEU A 97 -11.87 6.96 8.03
CA LEU A 97 -10.54 6.36 8.13
C LEU A 97 -9.63 7.14 9.07
N TYR A 98 -10.01 8.35 9.49
CA TYR A 98 -9.18 9.19 10.37
C TYR A 98 -8.77 8.51 11.68
N PRO A 99 -9.66 7.77 12.38
CA PRO A 99 -9.28 7.08 13.61
C PRO A 99 -8.25 5.96 13.38
N LEU A 100 -8.23 5.38 12.19
CA LEU A 100 -7.29 4.32 11.80
C LEU A 100 -5.92 4.90 11.43
N ALA A 101 -5.91 6.05 10.76
CA ALA A 101 -4.68 6.68 10.27
C ALA A 101 -3.92 7.51 11.33
N ARG A 102 -4.56 7.91 12.43
CA ARG A 102 -4.00 8.81 13.46
C ARG A 102 -3.20 8.15 14.58
N ARG A 103 -3.02 6.83 14.55
CA ARG A 103 -2.30 6.11 15.62
C ARG A 103 -0.81 6.38 15.64
#